data_AF-W9Z024-F1
#
_entry.id   AF-W9Z024-F1
#
_cell.length_a   1.000
_cell.length_b   1.000
_cell.length_c   1.000
_cell.angle_alpha   90.00
_cell.angle_beta   90.00
_cell.angle_gamma   90.00
#
_symmetry.space_group_name_H-M   'P 1'
#
loop_
_entity.id
_entity.type
_entity.pdbx_description
1 polymer ?
#
loop_
_entity_poly.entity_id
_entity_poly.type
_entity_poly.pdbx_seq_one_letter_code
_entity_poly.pdbx_strand_id
1 'polypeptide(L)'
;MGIPGIFKEIGKGERVALAKLAIEHLERSQRPLRIAIDAAIWNFQTQAGQGGKNPALRTLFYRLVKLLALPIDPVFVYDGKNKPLTKRGKTVSRYGSCISNEMSKNLVQAFRFPFHTAPGEAEAECAMLQKNGLVDAVMSQDVDAIMFGSTLTLRDWSKEASKHNKSPTHVNVLDLPRIKSLSGLDPDGMILVALLSGGDYDEAGVAGIGSTLASEIARAGFGSDLLDLVRNNDEAGLQEWRERLEYELETNESGYFKMRRKSVKIPPSFPDRRILSYYLNPAVTPEDQLAMLERKWTEAWESEIDIQALRDYVGDTFDWLYKPGACKFVRVMAPALLANSLRLEGSTPYIHSVEQITERRQHFVSDGIPELRVTVIPAEVVGLDLDAEEDSPEYLERLAAEENGEVDEGGNVGEDDAIPSSPSKKRKTPPWLPTAAEKMWIAETIVEMGAREHVDKWRQIQAEIEADPKKFATRKSRKQKEVRLPKDTGGMQAGALLGYVVASKVSDERAVAAGKTSTPSSPPRKQNTRVHLLSKTPPKSTPNQQENAKAPIMQDFFKSTKSRHTHDADLRYSGVIAKSN
;
A
#
# COMPACT_ATOMS: atom_id res chain seq x y z
N MET A 1 -8.54 -8.54 13.61
CA MET A 1 -9.44 -9.38 14.42
C MET A 1 -8.73 -10.70 14.68
N GLY A 2 -9.42 -11.81 14.97
CA GLY A 2 -8.80 -12.99 15.58
C GLY A 2 -8.46 -12.78 17.06
N ILE A 3 -7.72 -13.74 17.64
CA ILE A 3 -7.43 -13.89 19.09
C ILE A 3 -7.15 -12.54 19.80
N PRO A 4 -7.95 -12.14 20.81
CA PRO A 4 -7.78 -10.88 21.54
C PRO A 4 -6.41 -10.69 22.21
N GLY A 5 -5.57 -9.88 21.57
CA GLY A 5 -4.27 -9.44 22.11
C GLY A 5 -3.06 -10.29 21.71
N ILE A 6 -3.21 -11.32 20.88
CA ILE A 6 -2.11 -12.21 20.44
C ILE A 6 -0.89 -11.46 19.89
N PHE A 7 -1.09 -10.34 19.17
CA PHE A 7 -0.02 -9.47 18.65
C PHE A 7 0.86 -8.81 19.74
N LYS A 8 0.53 -8.92 21.03
CA LYS A 8 1.42 -8.55 22.14
C LYS A 8 2.48 -9.62 22.41
N GLU A 9 2.14 -10.89 22.15
CA GLU A 9 2.96 -12.07 22.44
C GLU A 9 3.76 -12.50 21.19
N ILE A 10 3.14 -12.53 20.01
CA ILE A 10 3.82 -12.86 18.73
C ILE A 10 4.46 -11.65 18.04
N GLY A 11 4.25 -10.43 18.56
CA GLY A 11 4.61 -9.17 17.90
C GLY A 11 3.63 -8.77 16.78
N LYS A 12 3.91 -7.66 16.10
CA LYS A 12 3.02 -7.13 15.03
C LYS A 12 3.37 -7.58 13.61
N GLY A 13 4.51 -8.24 13.45
CA GLY A 13 5.21 -8.47 12.18
C GLY A 13 6.28 -7.40 11.89
N GLU A 14 7.23 -7.72 11.00
CA GLU A 14 8.21 -6.76 10.48
C GLU A 14 7.54 -5.86 9.43
N ARG A 15 7.82 -4.55 9.44
CA ARG A 15 7.22 -3.62 8.48
C ARG A 15 8.10 -3.51 7.23
N VAL A 16 7.61 -4.01 6.09
CA VAL A 16 8.38 -4.12 4.85
C VAL A 16 7.56 -3.59 3.66
N ALA A 17 8.20 -2.90 2.72
CA ALA A 17 7.61 -2.50 1.45
C ALA A 17 7.23 -3.75 0.62
N LEU A 18 5.98 -3.82 0.13
CA LEU A 18 5.51 -4.96 -0.66
C LEU A 18 6.31 -5.14 -1.97
N ALA A 19 6.81 -4.04 -2.53
CA ALA A 19 7.72 -4.06 -3.67
C ALA A 19 9.03 -4.80 -3.37
N LYS A 20 9.57 -4.67 -2.15
CA LYS A 20 10.84 -5.30 -1.75
C LYS A 20 10.69 -6.81 -1.69
N LEU A 21 9.64 -7.29 -1.02
CA LEU A 21 9.31 -8.71 -0.98
C LEU A 21 9.14 -9.30 -2.39
N ALA A 22 8.50 -8.58 -3.30
CA ALA A 22 8.29 -9.03 -4.67
C ALA A 22 9.59 -9.08 -5.51
N ILE A 23 10.45 -8.05 -5.38
CA ILE A 23 11.73 -7.97 -6.12
C ILE A 23 12.76 -8.96 -5.56
N GLU A 24 12.93 -9.04 -4.24
CA GLU A 24 13.83 -10.04 -3.60
C GLU A 24 13.36 -11.48 -3.88
N HIS A 25 12.04 -11.71 -4.04
CA HIS A 25 11.51 -12.99 -4.50
C HIS A 25 11.87 -13.27 -5.96
N LEU A 26 11.65 -12.29 -6.85
CA LEU A 26 11.95 -12.38 -8.28
C LEU A 26 13.43 -12.69 -8.52
N GLU A 27 14.33 -11.96 -7.85
CA GLU A 27 15.78 -12.15 -7.96
C GLU A 27 16.20 -13.55 -7.48
N ARG A 28 15.66 -14.02 -6.34
CA ARG A 28 15.97 -15.33 -5.76
C ARG A 28 15.40 -16.53 -6.54
N SER A 29 14.22 -16.39 -7.13
CA SER A 29 13.46 -17.51 -7.72
C SER A 29 13.31 -17.48 -9.24
N GLN A 30 13.67 -16.35 -9.87
CA GLN A 30 13.47 -16.08 -11.30
C GLN A 30 12.00 -16.16 -11.76
N ARG A 31 11.03 -16.05 -10.82
CA ARG A 31 9.59 -15.91 -11.10
C ARG A 31 8.92 -14.91 -10.16
N PRO A 32 7.72 -14.38 -10.50
CA PRO A 32 6.99 -13.46 -9.63
C PRO A 32 6.64 -14.12 -8.28
N LEU A 33 6.34 -13.27 -7.30
CA LEU A 33 5.87 -13.67 -5.97
C LEU A 33 4.39 -14.04 -6.04
N ARG A 34 4.05 -15.31 -5.85
CA ARG A 34 2.65 -15.79 -5.87
C ARG A 34 2.01 -15.55 -4.50
N ILE A 35 0.85 -14.89 -4.46
CA ILE A 35 0.18 -14.51 -3.20
C ILE A 35 -1.29 -14.93 -3.19
N ALA A 36 -1.71 -15.74 -2.23
CA ALA A 36 -3.13 -15.96 -1.95
C ALA A 36 -3.67 -14.81 -1.08
N ILE A 37 -4.61 -14.02 -1.61
CA ILE A 37 -5.19 -12.85 -0.95
C ILE A 37 -6.60 -13.20 -0.49
N ASP A 38 -6.85 -13.17 0.82
CA ASP A 38 -8.21 -13.23 1.36
C ASP A 38 -9.04 -12.02 0.87
N ALA A 39 -10.16 -12.30 0.20
CA ALA A 39 -11.06 -11.26 -0.29
C ALA A 39 -11.72 -10.44 0.84
N ALA A 40 -11.86 -10.99 2.06
CA ALA A 40 -12.49 -10.29 3.19
C ALA A 40 -11.67 -9.09 3.70
N ILE A 41 -10.36 -9.02 3.43
CA ILE A 41 -9.52 -7.82 3.61
C ILE A 41 -10.19 -6.58 3.03
N TRP A 42 -10.74 -6.69 1.81
CA TRP A 42 -11.30 -5.56 1.07
C TRP A 42 -12.59 -5.05 1.70
N ASN A 43 -13.42 -5.94 2.24
CA ASN A 43 -14.68 -5.57 2.89
C ASN A 43 -14.48 -4.64 4.09
N PHE A 44 -13.34 -4.70 4.79
CA PHE A 44 -12.99 -3.75 5.85
C PHE A 44 -12.29 -2.49 5.34
N GLN A 45 -11.35 -2.60 4.39
CA GLN A 45 -10.55 -1.45 3.94
C GLN A 45 -11.31 -0.49 3.02
N THR A 46 -12.26 -0.98 2.25
CA THR A 46 -12.92 -0.21 1.17
C THR A 46 -14.08 0.66 1.65
N GLN A 47 -14.64 0.41 2.85
CA GLN A 47 -15.73 1.20 3.45
C GLN A 47 -15.33 2.65 3.79
N ALA A 48 -14.03 2.96 3.86
CA ALA A 48 -13.53 4.32 4.10
C ALA A 48 -13.54 5.22 2.85
N GLY A 49 -13.89 4.70 1.67
CA GLY A 49 -13.93 5.46 0.42
C GLY A 49 -15.16 6.37 0.33
N GLN A 50 -14.93 7.68 0.15
CA GLN A 50 -15.99 8.68 -0.02
C GLN A 50 -16.04 9.26 -1.45
N GLY A 51 -17.23 9.68 -1.88
CA GLY A 51 -17.49 10.43 -3.13
C GLY A 51 -17.51 9.59 -4.41
N GLY A 52 -18.38 9.97 -5.36
CA GLY A 52 -18.54 9.33 -6.67
C GLY A 52 -19.12 7.90 -6.64
N LYS A 53 -19.40 7.34 -7.83
CA LYS A 53 -19.94 5.99 -8.00
C LYS A 53 -18.99 4.91 -7.43
N ASN A 54 -19.57 3.90 -6.78
CA ASN A 54 -18.92 2.70 -6.24
C ASN A 54 -17.53 2.91 -5.59
N PRO A 55 -17.39 3.77 -4.55
CA PRO A 55 -16.09 4.16 -4.01
C PRO A 55 -15.31 2.99 -3.40
N ALA A 56 -16.00 1.94 -2.93
CA ALA A 56 -15.41 0.74 -2.38
C ALA A 56 -14.69 -0.08 -3.48
N LEU A 57 -15.38 -0.43 -4.56
CA LEU A 57 -14.80 -1.10 -5.73
C LEU A 57 -13.73 -0.23 -6.41
N ARG A 58 -13.89 1.09 -6.41
CA ARG A 58 -12.87 2.02 -6.93
C ARG A 58 -11.59 1.99 -6.09
N THR A 59 -11.70 1.73 -4.79
CA THR A 59 -10.54 1.50 -3.92
C THR A 59 -9.87 0.17 -4.23
N LEU A 60 -10.64 -0.88 -4.54
CA LEU A 60 -10.11 -2.16 -5.02
C LEU A 60 -9.40 -2.02 -6.38
N PHE A 61 -9.97 -1.27 -7.35
CA PHE A 61 -9.33 -0.99 -8.64
C PHE A 61 -7.92 -0.42 -8.48
N TYR A 62 -7.74 0.64 -7.68
CA TYR A 62 -6.41 1.20 -7.40
C TYR A 62 -5.46 0.25 -6.64
N ARG A 63 -5.98 -0.82 -6.02
CA ARG A 63 -5.18 -1.90 -5.41
C ARG A 63 -4.76 -2.94 -6.45
N LEU A 64 -5.64 -3.31 -7.37
CA LEU A 64 -5.32 -4.21 -8.49
C LEU A 64 -4.24 -3.60 -9.40
N VAL A 65 -4.37 -2.32 -9.76
CA VAL A 65 -3.33 -1.56 -10.48
C VAL A 65 -1.98 -1.57 -9.73
N LYS A 66 -2.00 -1.53 -8.39
CA LYS A 66 -0.79 -1.59 -7.56
C LYS A 66 -0.18 -2.99 -7.43
N LEU A 67 -0.95 -4.06 -7.65
CA LEU A 67 -0.43 -5.42 -7.73
C LEU A 67 0.17 -5.66 -9.13
N LEU A 68 -0.55 -5.24 -10.18
CA LEU A 68 -0.11 -5.31 -11.58
C LEU A 68 1.23 -4.59 -11.83
N ALA A 69 1.47 -3.48 -11.12
CA ALA A 69 2.71 -2.71 -11.18
C ALA A 69 3.91 -3.36 -10.45
N LEU A 70 3.74 -4.56 -9.87
CA LEU A 70 4.77 -5.31 -9.15
C LEU A 70 4.93 -6.72 -9.77
N PRO A 71 6.05 -7.42 -9.55
CA PRO A 71 6.19 -8.81 -9.95
C PRO A 71 5.49 -9.72 -8.92
N ILE A 72 4.17 -9.62 -8.89
CA ILE A 72 3.28 -10.37 -8.00
C ILE A 72 2.21 -11.07 -8.85
N ASP A 73 2.01 -12.34 -8.58
CA ASP A 73 1.00 -13.20 -9.18
C ASP A 73 -0.10 -13.46 -8.12
N PRO A 74 -1.14 -12.62 -8.01
CA PRO A 74 -2.15 -12.76 -6.97
C PRO A 74 -3.21 -13.79 -7.36
N VAL A 75 -3.70 -14.55 -6.38
CA VAL A 75 -4.97 -15.27 -6.45
C VAL A 75 -5.91 -14.78 -5.37
N PHE A 76 -7.11 -14.37 -5.74
CA PHE A 76 -8.11 -13.85 -4.80
C PHE A 76 -8.99 -14.98 -4.28
N VAL A 77 -8.80 -15.37 -3.03
CA VAL A 77 -9.56 -16.46 -2.41
C VAL A 77 -10.83 -15.87 -1.80
N TYR A 78 -11.98 -16.29 -2.35
CA TYR A 78 -13.28 -15.92 -1.83
C TYR A 78 -13.80 -16.96 -0.85
N ASP A 79 -14.53 -16.42 0.13
CA ASP A 79 -15.08 -17.11 1.28
C ASP A 79 -16.28 -18.01 0.89
N GLY A 80 -16.36 -19.21 1.47
CA GLY A 80 -17.20 -20.32 1.01
C GLY A 80 -18.60 -20.43 1.62
N LYS A 81 -19.26 -21.55 1.33
CA LYS A 81 -20.61 -21.90 1.84
C LYS A 81 -20.57 -22.71 3.13
N ASN A 82 -19.55 -23.55 3.33
CA ASN A 82 -19.43 -24.48 4.45
C ASN A 82 -18.67 -23.86 5.64
N LYS A 83 -18.93 -22.58 5.91
CA LYS A 83 -18.39 -21.87 7.07
C LYS A 83 -19.10 -22.30 8.36
N PRO A 84 -18.45 -22.19 9.53
CA PRO A 84 -19.16 -22.20 10.80
C PRO A 84 -20.28 -21.15 10.82
N LEU A 85 -21.46 -21.56 11.29
CA LEU A 85 -22.68 -20.74 11.27
C LEU A 85 -22.63 -19.53 12.21
N THR A 86 -21.71 -19.54 13.16
CA THR A 86 -21.48 -18.47 14.14
C THR A 86 -19.99 -18.14 14.16
N LYS A 87 -19.63 -16.88 13.98
CA LYS A 87 -18.25 -16.36 14.11
C LYS A 87 -18.34 -15.00 14.78
N ARG A 88 -17.57 -14.76 15.84
CA ARG A 88 -17.55 -13.50 16.64
C ARG A 88 -18.94 -13.06 17.14
N GLY A 89 -19.59 -13.94 17.91
CA GLY A 89 -20.88 -13.66 18.57
C GLY A 89 -22.09 -13.46 17.64
N LYS A 90 -21.91 -13.62 16.32
CA LYS A 90 -22.92 -13.31 15.30
C LYS A 90 -23.15 -14.50 14.38
N THR A 91 -24.41 -14.72 14.03
CA THR A 91 -24.78 -15.65 12.95
C THR A 91 -24.16 -15.14 11.65
N VAL A 92 -23.24 -15.93 11.06
CA VAL A 92 -22.67 -15.62 9.76
C VAL A 92 -23.76 -15.85 8.72
N SER A 93 -24.25 -14.79 8.10
CA SER A 93 -25.22 -14.93 7.03
C SER A 93 -24.57 -15.67 5.85
N ARG A 94 -25.08 -16.87 5.55
CA ARG A 94 -24.67 -17.69 4.38
C ARG A 94 -24.88 -17.00 3.02
N TYR A 95 -25.51 -15.82 3.00
CA TYR A 95 -25.75 -14.98 1.83
C TYR A 95 -25.29 -13.52 2.02
N GLY A 96 -24.62 -13.21 3.14
CA GLY A 96 -24.20 -11.85 3.46
C GLY A 96 -23.13 -11.35 2.49
N SER A 97 -23.42 -10.23 1.80
CA SER A 97 -22.52 -9.57 0.84
C SER A 97 -22.37 -10.25 -0.54
N CYS A 98 -23.38 -11.00 -1.01
CA CYS A 98 -23.41 -11.60 -2.36
C CYS A 98 -23.00 -10.61 -3.47
N ILE A 99 -23.71 -9.48 -3.61
CA ILE A 99 -23.53 -8.51 -4.70
C ILE A 99 -22.12 -7.88 -4.69
N SER A 100 -21.58 -7.54 -3.51
CA SER A 100 -20.22 -6.98 -3.42
C SER A 100 -19.16 -8.02 -3.82
N ASN A 101 -19.37 -9.29 -3.47
CA ASN A 101 -18.48 -10.37 -3.85
C ASN A 101 -18.53 -10.65 -5.36
N GLU A 102 -19.70 -10.55 -6.00
CA GLU A 102 -19.85 -10.68 -7.45
C GLU A 102 -19.20 -9.50 -8.19
N MET A 103 -19.47 -8.25 -7.79
CA MET A 103 -18.87 -7.07 -8.43
C MET A 103 -17.34 -7.04 -8.26
N SER A 104 -16.81 -7.46 -7.11
CA SER A 104 -15.35 -7.57 -6.91
C SER A 104 -14.73 -8.73 -7.68
N LYS A 105 -15.41 -9.87 -7.84
CA LYS A 105 -14.98 -10.97 -8.74
C LYS A 105 -14.89 -10.52 -10.19
N ASN A 106 -15.88 -9.79 -10.70
CA ASN A 106 -15.88 -9.27 -12.07
C ASN A 106 -14.71 -8.29 -12.29
N LEU A 107 -14.47 -7.38 -11.33
CA LEU A 107 -13.32 -6.46 -11.37
C LEU A 107 -11.97 -7.20 -11.30
N VAL A 108 -11.86 -8.25 -10.49
CA VAL A 108 -10.65 -9.10 -10.44
C VAL A 108 -10.41 -9.83 -11.77
N GLN A 109 -11.45 -10.38 -12.40
CA GLN A 109 -11.37 -11.00 -13.72
C GLN A 109 -11.02 -10.01 -14.84
N ALA A 110 -11.48 -8.76 -14.76
CA ALA A 110 -11.14 -7.72 -15.73
C ALA A 110 -9.64 -7.36 -15.72
N PHE A 111 -8.93 -7.61 -14.62
CA PHE A 111 -7.46 -7.55 -14.51
C PHE A 111 -6.77 -8.87 -14.88
N ARG A 112 -7.50 -9.88 -15.38
CA ARG A 112 -7.09 -11.28 -15.60
C ARG A 112 -6.55 -12.02 -14.37
N PHE A 113 -6.57 -11.41 -13.19
CA PHE A 113 -6.17 -12.10 -11.96
C PHE A 113 -7.14 -13.25 -11.64
N PRO A 114 -6.62 -14.46 -11.32
CA PRO A 114 -7.47 -15.57 -10.92
C PRO A 114 -8.16 -15.29 -9.58
N PHE A 115 -9.41 -15.77 -9.47
CA PHE A 115 -10.05 -15.96 -8.17
C PHE A 115 -10.35 -17.44 -7.94
N HIS A 116 -10.39 -17.79 -6.66
CA HIS A 116 -10.89 -19.07 -6.15
C HIS A 116 -12.13 -18.84 -5.28
N THR A 117 -12.84 -19.89 -4.93
CA THR A 117 -13.86 -19.84 -3.87
C THR A 117 -13.72 -21.09 -3.01
N ALA A 118 -13.23 -20.88 -1.79
CA ALA A 118 -13.01 -21.93 -0.81
C ALA A 118 -14.30 -22.72 -0.53
N PRO A 119 -14.23 -24.00 -0.15
CA PRO A 119 -15.42 -24.72 0.33
C PRO A 119 -15.94 -24.12 1.65
N GLY A 120 -15.02 -23.86 2.60
CA GLY A 120 -15.24 -23.28 3.93
C GLY A 120 -14.81 -21.81 4.04
N GLU A 121 -13.67 -21.56 4.68
CA GLU A 121 -13.16 -20.21 4.97
C GLU A 121 -11.92 -19.85 4.15
N ALA A 122 -11.84 -18.62 3.66
CA ALA A 122 -10.78 -18.16 2.77
C ALA A 122 -9.37 -18.25 3.40
N GLU A 123 -9.21 -17.97 4.70
CA GLU A 123 -7.90 -18.02 5.36
C GLU A 123 -7.32 -19.44 5.48
N ALA A 124 -8.17 -20.43 5.70
CA ALA A 124 -7.77 -21.84 5.76
C ALA A 124 -7.36 -22.36 4.37
N GLU A 125 -8.13 -21.97 3.35
CA GLU A 125 -7.82 -22.25 1.95
C GLU A 125 -6.50 -21.59 1.53
N CYS A 126 -6.28 -20.31 1.84
CA CYS A 126 -5.00 -19.62 1.60
C CYS A 126 -3.80 -20.35 2.24
N ALA A 127 -3.93 -20.79 3.49
CA ALA A 127 -2.87 -21.51 4.20
C ALA A 127 -2.61 -22.91 3.59
N MET A 128 -3.65 -23.62 3.15
CA MET A 128 -3.53 -24.88 2.41
C MET A 128 -2.81 -24.68 1.06
N LEU A 129 -3.17 -23.63 0.31
CA LEU A 129 -2.53 -23.31 -0.97
C LEU A 129 -1.03 -23.00 -0.81
N GLN A 130 -0.63 -22.33 0.28
CA GLN A 130 0.78 -22.10 0.59
C GLN A 130 1.50 -23.38 1.00
N LYS A 131 0.89 -24.21 1.87
CA LYS A 131 1.45 -25.51 2.29
C LYS A 131 1.75 -26.44 1.11
N ASN A 132 0.90 -26.42 0.08
CA ASN A 132 1.06 -27.19 -1.15
C ASN A 132 1.94 -26.50 -2.21
N GLY A 133 2.50 -25.32 -1.93
CA GLY A 133 3.44 -24.61 -2.81
C GLY A 133 2.81 -23.88 -4.01
N LEU A 134 1.47 -23.81 -4.10
CA LEU A 134 0.78 -23.09 -5.17
C LEU A 134 0.98 -21.57 -5.04
N VAL A 135 1.20 -21.08 -3.81
CA VAL A 135 1.55 -19.68 -3.52
C VAL A 135 2.72 -19.61 -2.52
N ASP A 136 3.48 -18.51 -2.56
CA ASP A 136 4.62 -18.28 -1.66
C ASP A 136 4.19 -17.59 -0.35
N ALA A 137 3.14 -16.76 -0.41
CA ALA A 137 2.67 -15.96 0.71
C ALA A 137 1.14 -15.94 0.82
N VAL A 138 0.63 -15.84 2.06
CA VAL A 138 -0.79 -15.56 2.34
C VAL A 138 -0.93 -14.08 2.71
N MET A 139 -1.90 -13.36 2.15
CA MET A 139 -2.30 -12.04 2.63
C MET A 139 -3.66 -12.15 3.36
N SER A 140 -3.70 -11.71 4.63
CA SER A 140 -4.92 -11.64 5.49
C SER A 140 -4.88 -10.36 6.36
N GLN A 141 -5.96 -10.02 7.06
CA GLN A 141 -5.91 -9.06 8.19
C GLN A 141 -5.72 -9.71 9.56
N ASP A 142 -6.03 -10.99 9.68
CA ASP A 142 -6.11 -11.72 10.95
C ASP A 142 -4.93 -12.71 11.07
N VAL A 143 -4.82 -13.44 12.18
CA VAL A 143 -3.70 -14.39 12.41
C VAL A 143 -4.08 -15.82 12.07
N ASP A 144 -5.32 -16.05 11.69
CA ASP A 144 -5.94 -17.37 11.70
C ASP A 144 -5.35 -18.24 10.58
N ALA A 145 -4.93 -17.63 9.47
CA ALA A 145 -4.05 -18.25 8.48
C ALA A 145 -2.81 -18.96 9.09
N ILE A 146 -2.19 -18.41 10.14
CA ILE A 146 -1.02 -19.02 10.81
C ILE A 146 -1.45 -20.23 11.66
N MET A 147 -2.65 -20.22 12.25
CA MET A 147 -3.22 -21.38 12.94
C MET A 147 -3.54 -22.52 11.96
N PHE A 148 -4.05 -22.18 10.76
CA PHE A 148 -4.16 -23.13 9.65
C PHE A 148 -2.79 -23.52 9.05
N GLY A 149 -1.68 -22.98 9.58
CA GLY A 149 -0.30 -23.37 9.29
C GLY A 149 0.36 -22.64 8.13
N SER A 150 -0.08 -21.42 7.80
CA SER A 150 0.65 -20.48 6.95
C SER A 150 2.03 -20.18 7.55
N THR A 151 3.09 -20.35 6.77
CA THR A 151 4.48 -20.10 7.17
C THR A 151 4.87 -18.63 6.99
N LEU A 152 4.31 -17.95 6.00
CA LEU A 152 4.59 -16.55 5.67
C LEU A 152 3.28 -15.79 5.40
N THR A 153 2.86 -14.99 6.38
CA THR A 153 1.62 -14.19 6.31
C THR A 153 1.91 -12.70 6.20
N LEU A 154 1.26 -12.02 5.25
CA LEU A 154 1.36 -10.60 5.00
C LEU A 154 0.09 -9.91 5.50
N ARG A 155 0.23 -8.96 6.43
CA ARG A 155 -0.90 -8.33 7.11
C ARG A 155 -0.91 -6.82 6.89
N ASP A 156 -2.08 -6.17 6.96
CA ASP A 156 -2.19 -4.70 6.99
C ASP A 156 -1.39 -4.01 5.86
N TRP A 157 -1.75 -4.33 4.61
CA TRP A 157 -1.21 -3.65 3.43
C TRP A 157 -1.71 -2.21 3.38
N SER A 158 -0.90 -1.28 3.87
CA SER A 158 -1.30 0.11 4.12
C SER A 158 -0.16 1.09 3.83
N LYS A 159 -0.38 2.38 4.09
CA LYS A 159 0.65 3.42 3.91
C LYS A 159 1.70 3.30 5.02
N GLU A 160 2.92 3.73 4.74
CA GLU A 160 3.93 3.86 5.78
C GLU A 160 3.75 5.13 6.61
N ALA A 161 4.28 5.17 7.84
CA ALA A 161 4.11 6.24 8.83
C ALA A 161 4.87 7.54 8.50
N SER A 162 4.99 7.89 7.22
CA SER A 162 5.62 9.11 6.72
C SER A 162 4.60 10.21 6.42
N LYS A 163 4.91 11.46 6.80
CA LYS A 163 4.05 12.65 6.57
C LYS A 163 3.78 12.94 5.08
N HIS A 164 4.48 12.28 4.15
CA HIS A 164 4.37 12.56 2.72
C HIS A 164 3.86 11.38 1.88
N ASN A 165 3.86 10.14 2.40
CA ASN A 165 3.32 8.99 1.66
C ASN A 165 1.82 8.79 1.99
N LYS A 166 0.96 9.12 1.02
CA LYS A 166 -0.49 8.87 1.13
C LYS A 166 -0.92 7.49 0.60
N SER A 167 -0.02 6.73 -0.04
CA SER A 167 -0.38 5.52 -0.79
C SER A 167 -0.01 4.22 -0.06
N PRO A 168 -0.84 3.15 -0.17
CA PRO A 168 -0.51 1.86 0.41
C PRO A 168 0.68 1.22 -0.32
N THR A 169 1.67 0.80 0.46
CA THR A 169 3.01 0.43 -0.03
C THR A 169 3.70 -0.60 0.85
N HIS A 170 3.39 -0.67 2.16
CA HIS A 170 4.05 -1.57 3.11
C HIS A 170 3.05 -2.57 3.72
N VAL A 171 3.56 -3.72 4.11
CA VAL A 171 2.86 -4.81 4.81
C VAL A 171 3.59 -5.14 6.12
N ASN A 172 2.87 -5.75 7.06
CA ASN A 172 3.46 -6.38 8.24
C ASN A 172 3.70 -7.86 7.94
N VAL A 173 4.95 -8.28 7.88
CA VAL A 173 5.38 -9.66 7.60
C VAL A 173 5.39 -10.48 8.87
N LEU A 174 4.63 -11.56 8.89
CA LEU A 174 4.52 -12.54 9.97
C LEU A 174 5.11 -13.87 9.45
N ASP A 175 6.40 -14.05 9.71
CA ASP A 175 7.14 -15.29 9.42
C ASP A 175 7.06 -16.24 10.63
N LEU A 176 6.64 -17.48 10.40
CA LEU A 176 6.37 -18.47 11.46
C LEU A 176 7.63 -18.91 12.21
N PRO A 177 8.76 -19.27 11.56
CA PRO A 177 10.05 -19.47 12.25
C PRO A 177 10.43 -18.29 13.16
N ARG A 178 10.24 -17.05 12.68
CA ARG A 178 10.54 -15.85 13.47
C ARG A 178 9.59 -15.71 14.65
N ILE A 179 8.29 -15.94 14.48
CA ILE A 179 7.29 -15.94 15.57
C ILE A 179 7.64 -16.98 16.63
N LYS A 180 7.99 -18.21 16.23
CA LYS A 180 8.40 -19.26 17.18
C LYS A 180 9.66 -18.87 17.94
N SER A 181 10.64 -18.24 17.27
CA SER A 181 11.88 -17.74 17.91
C SER A 181 11.67 -16.58 18.90
N LEU A 182 10.60 -15.78 18.73
CA LEU A 182 10.33 -14.60 19.55
C LEU A 182 9.37 -14.86 20.70
N SER A 183 8.37 -15.71 20.47
CA SER A 183 7.22 -15.89 21.37
C SER A 183 7.15 -17.26 22.03
N GLY A 184 7.86 -18.27 21.49
CA GLY A 184 7.71 -19.68 21.85
C GLY A 184 6.43 -20.33 21.32
N LEU A 185 5.59 -19.60 20.58
CA LEU A 185 4.33 -20.11 20.03
C LEU A 185 4.51 -20.61 18.59
N ASP A 186 3.80 -21.69 18.28
CA ASP A 186 3.63 -22.29 16.96
C ASP A 186 2.13 -22.50 16.66
N PRO A 187 1.69 -23.05 15.51
CA PRO A 187 0.27 -23.14 15.17
C PRO A 187 -0.53 -23.92 16.20
N ASP A 188 0.00 -25.07 16.65
CA ASP A 188 -0.59 -25.95 17.66
C ASP A 188 -0.77 -25.21 19.01
N GLY A 189 0.26 -24.47 19.44
CA GLY A 189 0.17 -23.57 20.59
C GLY A 189 -0.82 -22.41 20.39
N MET A 190 -0.89 -21.80 19.22
CA MET A 190 -1.83 -20.70 18.91
C MET A 190 -3.29 -21.17 18.88
N ILE A 191 -3.56 -22.37 18.39
CA ILE A 191 -4.89 -23.02 18.47
C ILE A 191 -5.29 -23.20 19.93
N LEU A 192 -4.38 -23.66 20.80
CA LEU A 192 -4.66 -23.74 22.23
C LEU A 192 -4.94 -22.35 22.84
N VAL A 193 -4.22 -21.30 22.42
CA VAL A 193 -4.52 -19.92 22.87
C VAL A 193 -5.94 -19.50 22.48
N ALA A 194 -6.40 -19.81 21.26
CA ALA A 194 -7.76 -19.52 20.81
C ALA A 194 -8.82 -20.27 21.64
N LEU A 195 -8.61 -21.57 21.88
CA LEU A 195 -9.53 -22.40 22.68
C LEU A 195 -9.62 -21.95 24.14
N LEU A 196 -8.50 -21.54 24.74
CA LEU A 196 -8.46 -21.17 26.16
C LEU A 196 -8.92 -19.75 26.44
N SER A 197 -8.59 -18.78 25.58
CA SER A 197 -8.76 -17.34 25.86
C SER A 197 -9.82 -16.62 25.04
N GLY A 198 -10.60 -17.37 24.26
CA GLY A 198 -11.55 -16.84 23.29
C GLY A 198 -10.89 -16.60 21.93
N GLY A 199 -11.50 -17.16 20.91
CA GLY A 199 -11.14 -17.00 19.51
C GLY A 199 -12.35 -16.60 18.69
N ASP A 200 -12.28 -16.89 17.39
CA ASP A 200 -13.31 -16.45 16.46
C ASP A 200 -14.57 -17.33 16.44
N TYR A 201 -14.44 -18.61 16.80
CA TYR A 201 -15.53 -19.60 16.85
C TYR A 201 -16.24 -19.68 18.21
N ASP A 202 -15.54 -19.29 19.28
CA ASP A 202 -16.08 -19.13 20.63
C ASP A 202 -15.37 -17.94 21.29
N GLU A 203 -16.15 -16.93 21.67
CA GLU A 203 -15.64 -15.71 22.31
C GLU A 203 -15.47 -15.88 23.84
N ALA A 204 -15.99 -16.95 24.44
CA ALA A 204 -15.97 -17.16 25.88
C ALA A 204 -14.71 -17.90 26.36
N GLY A 205 -14.31 -18.98 25.67
CA GLY A 205 -13.16 -19.80 26.05
C GLY A 205 -13.31 -20.41 27.45
N VAL A 206 -12.20 -20.51 28.18
CA VAL A 206 -12.18 -21.02 29.56
C VAL A 206 -12.19 -19.86 30.55
N ALA A 207 -13.23 -19.81 31.40
CA ALA A 207 -13.44 -18.73 32.36
C ALA A 207 -12.22 -18.50 33.26
N GLY A 208 -11.71 -17.25 33.27
CA GLY A 208 -10.53 -16.84 34.03
C GLY A 208 -9.20 -16.99 33.30
N ILE A 209 -9.18 -17.58 32.09
CA ILE A 209 -8.00 -17.67 31.23
C ILE A 209 -8.03 -16.56 30.19
N GLY A 210 -7.11 -15.60 30.31
CA GLY A 210 -6.85 -14.58 29.29
C GLY A 210 -5.66 -14.96 28.41
N SER A 211 -5.52 -14.29 27.25
CA SER A 211 -4.53 -14.63 26.22
C SER A 211 -3.08 -14.61 26.69
N THR A 212 -2.75 -13.85 27.74
CA THR A 212 -1.42 -13.88 28.39
C THR A 212 -1.16 -15.20 29.12
N LEU A 213 -2.12 -15.70 29.92
CA LEU A 213 -2.01 -17.00 30.57
C LEU A 213 -2.05 -18.13 29.55
N ALA A 214 -2.97 -18.07 28.59
CA ALA A 214 -3.06 -19.08 27.54
C ALA A 214 -1.75 -19.19 26.74
N SER A 215 -1.05 -18.07 26.53
CA SER A 215 0.29 -18.07 25.90
C SER A 215 1.39 -18.61 26.83
N GLU A 216 1.27 -18.49 28.15
CA GLU A 216 2.15 -19.19 29.11
C GLU A 216 1.90 -20.72 29.09
N ILE A 217 0.63 -21.14 29.03
CA ILE A 217 0.23 -22.56 28.90
C ILE A 217 0.74 -23.16 27.58
N ALA A 218 0.55 -22.47 26.46
CA ALA A 218 1.01 -22.94 25.14
C ALA A 218 2.54 -23.09 25.07
N ARG A 219 3.31 -22.16 25.66
CA ARG A 219 4.79 -22.27 25.76
C ARG A 219 5.26 -23.46 26.58
N ALA A 220 4.44 -23.96 27.50
CA ALA A 220 4.75 -25.10 28.37
C ALA A 220 4.43 -26.47 27.71
N GLY A 221 4.23 -26.52 26.39
CA GLY A 221 4.05 -27.78 25.63
C GLY A 221 2.62 -28.31 25.58
N PHE A 222 1.73 -27.84 26.46
CA PHE A 222 0.33 -28.29 26.51
C PHE A 222 -0.43 -28.17 25.16
N GLY A 223 0.02 -27.30 24.24
CA GLY A 223 -0.52 -27.16 22.89
C GLY A 223 -0.33 -28.42 22.03
N SER A 224 0.91 -28.83 21.80
CA SER A 224 1.21 -30.08 21.07
C SER A 224 0.60 -31.29 21.77
N ASP A 225 0.74 -31.37 23.09
CA ASP A 225 0.21 -32.48 23.89
C ASP A 225 -1.31 -32.66 23.68
N LEU A 226 -2.07 -31.56 23.66
CA LEU A 226 -3.52 -31.62 23.45
C LEU A 226 -3.87 -32.10 22.04
N LEU A 227 -3.18 -31.59 21.03
CA LEU A 227 -3.51 -31.88 19.64
C LEU A 227 -3.09 -33.29 19.23
N ASP A 228 -2.00 -33.82 19.77
CA ASP A 228 -1.61 -35.22 19.54
C ASP A 228 -2.56 -36.21 20.25
N LEU A 229 -3.03 -35.89 21.47
CA LEU A 229 -4.09 -36.66 22.13
C LEU A 229 -5.41 -36.65 21.34
N VAL A 230 -5.77 -35.52 20.73
CA VAL A 230 -6.96 -35.41 19.87
C VAL A 230 -6.77 -36.13 18.53
N ARG A 231 -5.59 -36.04 17.89
CA ARG A 231 -5.24 -36.78 16.67
C ARG A 231 -5.33 -38.30 16.88
N ASN A 232 -4.93 -38.78 18.07
CA ASN A 232 -5.03 -40.18 18.47
C ASN A 232 -6.40 -40.57 19.06
N ASN A 233 -7.31 -39.61 19.27
CA ASN A 233 -8.64 -39.77 19.88
C ASN A 233 -8.60 -40.47 21.27
N ASP A 234 -7.63 -40.10 22.11
CA ASP A 234 -7.44 -40.66 23.45
C ASP A 234 -8.20 -39.87 24.52
N GLU A 235 -9.35 -40.40 24.97
CA GLU A 235 -10.16 -39.81 26.04
C GLU A 235 -9.47 -39.85 27.42
N ALA A 236 -8.61 -40.86 27.68
CA ALA A 236 -7.97 -41.05 28.97
C ALA A 236 -6.81 -40.06 29.13
N GLY A 237 -5.93 -39.97 28.14
CA GLY A 237 -4.90 -38.94 28.09
C GLY A 237 -5.47 -37.51 28.06
N LEU A 238 -6.65 -37.29 27.47
CA LEU A 238 -7.36 -35.99 27.56
C LEU A 238 -7.88 -35.68 28.99
N GLN A 239 -8.17 -36.70 29.81
CA GLN A 239 -8.46 -36.49 31.22
C GLN A 239 -7.19 -36.15 32.00
N GLU A 240 -6.12 -36.94 31.84
CA GLU A 240 -4.82 -36.71 32.48
C GLU A 240 -4.22 -35.34 32.11
N TRP A 241 -4.32 -34.92 30.85
CA TRP A 241 -3.89 -33.60 30.38
C TRP A 241 -4.59 -32.47 31.12
N ARG A 242 -5.90 -32.60 31.40
CA ARG A 242 -6.69 -31.60 32.14
C ARG A 242 -6.29 -31.56 33.61
N GLU A 243 -6.13 -32.72 34.23
CA GLU A 243 -5.71 -32.83 35.64
C GLU A 243 -4.29 -32.27 35.85
N ARG A 244 -3.35 -32.58 34.95
CA ARG A 244 -2.00 -32.00 34.92
C ARG A 244 -2.02 -30.48 34.76
N LEU A 245 -2.87 -29.95 33.88
CA LEU A 245 -2.96 -28.50 33.65
C LEU A 245 -3.62 -27.77 34.84
N GLU A 246 -4.66 -28.35 35.44
CA GLU A 246 -5.22 -27.79 36.70
C GLU A 246 -4.20 -27.84 37.84
N TYR A 247 -3.47 -28.95 37.98
CA TYR A 247 -2.42 -29.09 39.00
C TYR A 247 -1.39 -27.96 38.87
N GLU A 248 -0.79 -27.78 37.68
CA GLU A 248 0.21 -26.73 37.46
C GLU A 248 -0.39 -25.31 37.60
N LEU A 249 -1.67 -25.10 37.28
CA LEU A 249 -2.32 -23.81 37.55
C LEU A 249 -2.49 -23.54 39.06
N GLU A 250 -2.68 -24.58 39.89
CA GLU A 250 -2.78 -24.44 41.35
C GLU A 250 -1.42 -24.37 42.06
N THR A 251 -0.46 -25.20 41.67
CA THR A 251 0.84 -25.40 42.33
C THR A 251 1.98 -24.65 41.66
N ASN A 252 1.94 -24.45 40.34
CA ASN A 252 3.03 -23.93 39.52
C ASN A 252 4.37 -24.54 39.93
N GLU A 253 4.44 -25.87 39.99
CA GLU A 253 5.59 -26.62 40.48
C GLU A 253 6.73 -26.59 39.46
N SER A 254 6.43 -26.80 38.18
CA SER A 254 7.41 -26.64 37.09
C SER A 254 7.75 -25.17 36.78
N GLY A 255 7.08 -24.21 37.42
CA GLY A 255 7.37 -22.78 37.28
C GLY A 255 6.95 -22.14 35.94
N TYR A 256 6.10 -22.82 35.15
CA TYR A 256 5.66 -22.35 33.83
C TYR A 256 4.92 -20.99 33.84
N PHE A 257 4.22 -20.68 34.92
CA PHE A 257 3.35 -19.51 35.04
C PHE A 257 3.96 -18.41 35.89
N LYS A 258 3.64 -17.14 35.59
CA LYS A 258 4.09 -16.01 36.41
C LYS A 258 3.46 -15.98 37.82
N MET A 259 2.27 -16.57 37.98
CA MET A 259 1.49 -16.60 39.23
C MET A 259 0.58 -17.83 39.28
N ARG A 260 0.41 -18.42 40.47
CA ARG A 260 -0.58 -19.48 40.77
C ARG A 260 -2.02 -18.94 40.65
N ARG A 261 -2.95 -19.76 40.16
CA ARG A 261 -4.34 -19.37 39.80
C ARG A 261 -5.38 -20.41 40.25
N LYS A 262 -5.48 -20.63 41.56
CA LYS A 262 -6.44 -21.57 42.19
C LYS A 262 -7.93 -21.32 41.92
N SER A 263 -8.29 -20.19 41.31
CA SER A 263 -9.67 -19.85 40.92
C SER A 263 -10.02 -20.25 39.48
N VAL A 264 -9.05 -20.76 38.70
CA VAL A 264 -9.28 -21.24 37.33
C VAL A 264 -9.58 -22.74 37.39
N LYS A 265 -10.66 -23.16 36.72
CA LYS A 265 -11.04 -24.56 36.55
C LYS A 265 -11.41 -24.83 35.09
N ILE A 266 -11.04 -25.99 34.59
CA ILE A 266 -11.19 -26.41 33.20
C ILE A 266 -12.47 -27.24 33.10
N PRO A 267 -13.46 -26.85 32.26
CA PRO A 267 -14.69 -27.61 32.13
C PRO A 267 -14.44 -29.07 31.68
N PRO A 268 -15.18 -30.06 32.19
CA PRO A 268 -15.09 -31.44 31.71
C PRO A 268 -15.56 -31.61 30.25
N SER A 269 -16.17 -30.58 29.67
CA SER A 269 -16.50 -30.47 28.25
C SER A 269 -15.40 -29.85 27.38
N PHE A 270 -14.26 -29.43 27.96
CA PHE A 270 -13.11 -28.91 27.22
C PHE A 270 -12.19 -30.05 26.76
N PRO A 271 -11.64 -30.02 25.53
CA PRO A 271 -11.93 -29.08 24.45
C PRO A 271 -13.23 -29.45 23.70
N ASP A 272 -13.97 -28.46 23.20
CA ASP A 272 -15.09 -28.74 22.27
C ASP A 272 -14.52 -29.21 20.92
N ARG A 273 -14.67 -30.51 20.64
CA ARG A 273 -14.18 -31.14 19.41
C ARG A 273 -14.74 -30.50 18.13
N ARG A 274 -15.92 -29.86 18.16
CA ARG A 274 -16.50 -29.18 17.00
C ARG A 274 -15.70 -27.93 16.65
N ILE A 275 -15.38 -27.12 17.67
CA ILE A 275 -14.53 -25.93 17.51
C ILE A 275 -13.13 -26.34 17.06
N LEU A 276 -12.56 -27.35 17.70
CA LEU A 276 -11.22 -27.84 17.34
C LEU A 276 -11.18 -28.46 15.93
N SER A 277 -12.27 -29.10 15.47
CA SER A 277 -12.34 -29.65 14.11
C SER A 277 -12.27 -28.57 13.03
N TYR A 278 -12.73 -27.33 13.27
CA TYR A 278 -12.58 -26.24 12.31
C TYR A 278 -11.11 -25.83 12.12
N TYR A 279 -10.28 -25.91 13.17
CA TYR A 279 -8.84 -25.61 13.07
C TYR A 279 -8.02 -26.76 12.50
N LEU A 280 -8.28 -28.00 12.93
CA LEU A 280 -7.52 -29.18 12.51
C LEU A 280 -7.90 -29.68 11.11
N ASN A 281 -9.20 -29.75 10.83
CA ASN A 281 -9.77 -30.32 9.61
C ASN A 281 -10.68 -29.30 8.89
N PRO A 282 -10.16 -28.11 8.50
CA PRO A 282 -10.95 -27.10 7.80
C PRO A 282 -11.46 -27.61 6.45
N ALA A 283 -12.63 -27.10 6.03
CA ALA A 283 -13.20 -27.43 4.71
C ALA A 283 -12.45 -26.67 3.59
N VAL A 284 -11.35 -27.25 3.13
CA VAL A 284 -10.48 -26.75 2.04
C VAL A 284 -10.64 -27.56 0.75
N THR A 285 -10.16 -27.04 -0.38
CA THR A 285 -10.17 -27.76 -1.66
C THR A 285 -9.31 -29.04 -1.60
N PRO A 286 -9.83 -30.20 -2.08
CA PRO A 286 -9.08 -31.45 -2.18
C PRO A 286 -7.80 -31.38 -3.04
N GLU A 287 -6.78 -32.14 -2.65
CA GLU A 287 -5.44 -32.13 -3.25
C GLU A 287 -5.42 -32.51 -4.74
N ASP A 288 -6.32 -33.38 -5.20
CA ASP A 288 -6.46 -33.81 -6.60
C ASP A 288 -6.81 -32.66 -7.56
N GLN A 289 -7.45 -31.60 -7.05
CA GLN A 289 -7.85 -30.44 -7.84
C GLN A 289 -6.76 -29.35 -7.92
N LEU A 290 -5.73 -29.41 -7.06
CA LEU A 290 -4.72 -28.35 -6.96
C LEU A 290 -3.88 -28.22 -8.25
N ALA A 291 -3.50 -29.34 -8.88
CA ALA A 291 -2.77 -29.31 -10.15
C ALA A 291 -3.58 -28.68 -11.30
N MET A 292 -4.91 -28.82 -11.29
CA MET A 292 -5.79 -28.14 -12.25
C MET A 292 -5.91 -26.64 -11.95
N LEU A 293 -5.93 -26.26 -10.67
CA LEU A 293 -5.94 -24.86 -10.25
C LEU A 293 -4.64 -24.14 -10.60
N GLU A 294 -3.47 -24.71 -10.29
CA GLU A 294 -2.18 -24.07 -10.60
C GLU A 294 -2.01 -23.83 -12.11
N ARG A 295 -2.33 -24.84 -12.93
CA ARG A 295 -2.29 -24.70 -14.40
C ARG A 295 -3.19 -23.55 -14.85
N LYS A 296 -4.46 -23.54 -14.41
CA LYS A 296 -5.44 -22.51 -14.76
C LYS A 296 -5.03 -21.11 -14.30
N TRP A 297 -4.33 -20.99 -13.17
CA TRP A 297 -3.85 -19.71 -12.65
C TRP A 297 -2.63 -19.22 -13.42
N THR A 298 -1.72 -20.12 -13.80
CA THR A 298 -0.57 -19.81 -14.67
C THR A 298 -1.05 -19.31 -16.04
N GLU A 299 -1.99 -20.03 -16.68
CA GLU A 299 -2.66 -19.62 -17.92
C GLU A 299 -3.40 -18.27 -17.81
N ALA A 300 -3.76 -17.83 -16.59
CA ALA A 300 -4.39 -16.53 -16.33
C ALA A 300 -3.39 -15.40 -16.05
N TRP A 301 -2.29 -15.67 -15.33
CA TRP A 301 -1.22 -14.69 -15.06
C TRP A 301 -0.38 -14.36 -16.29
N GLU A 302 -0.26 -15.30 -17.24
CA GLU A 302 0.41 -15.12 -18.54
C GLU A 302 -0.51 -14.48 -19.61
N SER A 303 -1.81 -14.32 -19.32
CA SER A 303 -2.77 -13.71 -20.24
C SER A 303 -2.60 -12.19 -20.35
N GLU A 304 -2.66 -11.68 -21.58
CA GLU A 304 -2.90 -10.26 -21.85
C GLU A 304 -4.23 -9.78 -21.23
N ILE A 305 -4.27 -8.51 -20.81
CA ILE A 305 -5.45 -7.86 -20.23
C ILE A 305 -6.25 -7.19 -21.35
N ASP A 306 -7.56 -7.45 -21.36
CA ASP A 306 -8.48 -6.79 -22.29
C ASP A 306 -8.70 -5.33 -21.85
N ILE A 307 -7.97 -4.42 -22.49
CA ILE A 307 -7.99 -3.00 -22.14
C ILE A 307 -9.34 -2.36 -22.46
N GLN A 308 -10.02 -2.78 -23.53
CA GLN A 308 -11.32 -2.20 -23.91
C GLN A 308 -12.41 -2.65 -22.91
N ALA A 309 -12.52 -3.96 -22.63
CA ALA A 309 -13.50 -4.44 -21.66
C ALA A 309 -13.25 -3.85 -20.25
N LEU A 310 -11.99 -3.63 -19.87
CA LEU A 310 -11.64 -2.95 -18.61
C LEU A 310 -11.97 -1.45 -18.66
N ARG A 311 -11.77 -0.77 -19.79
CA ARG A 311 -12.13 0.64 -20.03
C ARG A 311 -13.65 0.86 -19.93
N ASP A 312 -14.44 -0.02 -20.54
CA ASP A 312 -15.90 0.01 -20.53
C ASP A 312 -16.41 -0.23 -19.09
N TYR A 313 -15.92 -1.28 -18.43
CA TYR A 313 -16.24 -1.59 -17.03
C TYR A 313 -15.91 -0.42 -16.08
N VAL A 314 -14.80 0.28 -16.30
CA VAL A 314 -14.40 1.47 -15.54
C VAL A 314 -15.32 2.67 -15.80
N GLY A 315 -15.81 2.83 -17.03
CA GLY A 315 -16.85 3.80 -17.38
C GLY A 315 -18.13 3.55 -16.58
N ASP A 316 -18.73 2.38 -16.78
CA ASP A 316 -19.99 1.98 -16.13
C ASP A 316 -19.89 1.96 -14.60
N THR A 317 -18.82 1.38 -14.04
CA THR A 317 -18.74 1.11 -12.60
C THR A 317 -18.33 2.34 -11.81
N PHE A 318 -17.46 3.21 -12.35
CA PHE A 318 -16.87 4.33 -11.60
C PHE A 318 -17.26 5.71 -12.12
N ASP A 319 -18.09 5.79 -13.17
CA ASP A 319 -18.52 7.04 -13.81
C ASP A 319 -17.34 7.79 -14.45
N TRP A 320 -16.48 7.05 -15.17
CA TRP A 320 -15.34 7.58 -15.92
C TRP A 320 -15.69 7.55 -17.41
N LEU A 321 -16.73 8.29 -17.78
CA LEU A 321 -17.22 8.43 -19.15
C LEU A 321 -16.40 9.47 -19.92
N TYR A 322 -16.49 9.42 -21.25
CA TYR A 322 -15.93 10.40 -22.19
C TYR A 322 -14.39 10.52 -22.17
N LYS A 323 -13.81 11.31 -23.08
CA LYS A 323 -12.36 11.60 -23.14
C LYS A 323 -11.71 11.95 -21.78
N PRO A 324 -12.31 12.73 -20.86
CA PRO A 324 -11.74 12.96 -19.53
C PRO A 324 -11.65 11.69 -18.66
N GLY A 325 -12.62 10.78 -18.77
CA GLY A 325 -12.60 9.46 -18.13
C GLY A 325 -11.53 8.56 -18.71
N ALA A 326 -11.42 8.52 -20.04
CA ALA A 326 -10.40 7.76 -20.77
C ALA A 326 -8.98 8.23 -20.44
N CYS A 327 -8.73 9.55 -20.46
CA CYS A 327 -7.45 10.14 -20.07
C CYS A 327 -7.05 9.76 -18.64
N LYS A 328 -8.01 9.79 -17.71
CA LYS A 328 -7.82 9.39 -16.31
C LYS A 328 -7.54 7.89 -16.16
N PHE A 329 -8.18 7.04 -16.96
CA PHE A 329 -7.90 5.61 -17.03
C PHE A 329 -6.47 5.34 -17.54
N VAL A 330 -6.10 5.90 -18.70
CA VAL A 330 -4.74 5.80 -19.27
C VAL A 330 -3.68 6.22 -18.26
N ARG A 331 -3.86 7.37 -17.59
CA ARG A 331 -2.93 7.88 -16.58
C ARG A 331 -2.70 6.95 -15.39
N VAL A 332 -3.72 6.18 -15.02
CA VAL A 332 -3.65 5.26 -13.88
C VAL A 332 -3.10 3.90 -14.29
N MET A 333 -3.44 3.43 -15.49
CA MET A 333 -3.03 2.11 -15.99
C MET A 333 -1.60 2.08 -16.54
N ALA A 334 -1.15 3.12 -17.25
CA ALA A 334 0.12 3.10 -17.99
C ALA A 334 1.35 2.69 -17.14
N PRO A 335 1.56 3.18 -15.90
CA PRO A 335 2.71 2.75 -15.10
C PRO A 335 2.66 1.27 -14.68
N ALA A 336 1.46 0.70 -14.54
CA ALA A 336 1.26 -0.70 -14.18
C ALA A 336 1.39 -1.62 -15.40
N LEU A 337 0.80 -1.23 -16.53
CA LEU A 337 0.93 -1.96 -17.79
C LEU A 337 2.39 -1.96 -18.29
N LEU A 338 3.11 -0.83 -18.20
CA LEU A 338 4.55 -0.78 -18.52
C LEU A 338 5.35 -1.80 -17.70
N ALA A 339 5.11 -1.86 -16.39
CA ALA A 339 5.79 -2.82 -15.50
C ALA A 339 5.39 -4.28 -15.80
N ASN A 340 4.16 -4.53 -16.21
CA ASN A 340 3.67 -5.85 -16.57
C ASN A 340 4.24 -6.33 -17.92
N SER A 341 4.23 -5.47 -18.96
CA SER A 341 4.85 -5.77 -20.26
C SER A 341 6.35 -5.99 -20.13
N LEU A 342 7.07 -5.16 -19.36
CA LEU A 342 8.51 -5.36 -19.08
C LEU A 342 8.81 -6.67 -18.31
N ARG A 343 7.81 -7.28 -17.66
CA ARG A 343 7.94 -8.57 -16.95
C ARG A 343 7.65 -9.77 -17.87
N LEU A 344 6.68 -9.64 -18.78
CA LEU A 344 6.24 -10.71 -19.68
C LEU A 344 7.04 -10.75 -21.00
N GLU A 345 7.37 -9.59 -21.57
CA GLU A 345 8.07 -9.46 -22.85
C GLU A 345 9.55 -9.14 -22.63
N GLY A 346 10.45 -10.06 -23.01
CA GLY A 346 11.90 -9.85 -22.94
C GLY A 346 12.47 -8.78 -23.91
N SER A 347 11.61 -8.07 -24.65
CA SER A 347 11.97 -6.99 -25.57
C SER A 347 10.74 -6.11 -25.86
N THR A 348 10.38 -5.25 -24.93
CA THR A 348 9.16 -4.42 -25.06
C THR A 348 9.20 -3.44 -26.25
N PRO A 349 8.04 -3.16 -26.90
CA PRO A 349 7.95 -2.18 -27.98
C PRO A 349 8.01 -0.72 -27.50
N TYR A 350 8.21 -0.46 -26.20
CA TYR A 350 8.13 0.89 -25.62
C TYR A 350 9.49 1.53 -25.30
N ILE A 351 10.58 0.74 -25.23
CA ILE A 351 11.93 1.23 -24.92
C ILE A 351 12.82 1.01 -26.15
N HIS A 352 12.81 1.97 -27.07
CA HIS A 352 13.63 1.95 -28.27
C HIS A 352 15.04 2.52 -28.04
N SER A 353 15.16 3.56 -27.20
CA SER A 353 16.40 4.33 -27.02
C SER A 353 16.87 4.36 -25.57
N VAL A 354 18.19 4.26 -25.39
CA VAL A 354 18.89 4.40 -24.10
C VAL A 354 18.59 5.75 -23.44
N GLU A 355 18.27 6.78 -24.23
CA GLU A 355 17.93 8.13 -23.77
C GLU A 355 16.59 8.20 -23.01
N GLN A 356 15.73 7.18 -23.13
CA GLN A 356 14.48 7.07 -22.37
C GLN A 356 14.75 6.74 -20.89
N ILE A 357 15.87 6.08 -20.58
CA ILE A 357 16.33 5.81 -19.21
C ILE A 357 17.13 7.02 -18.75
N THR A 358 16.60 7.77 -17.77
CA THR A 358 17.12 9.12 -17.48
C THR A 358 17.79 9.27 -16.12
N GLU A 359 17.29 8.61 -15.08
CA GLU A 359 17.72 8.78 -13.68
C GLU A 359 17.62 7.42 -12.96
N ARG A 360 18.42 7.21 -11.91
CA ARG A 360 18.33 6.06 -10.99
C ARG A 360 18.19 6.59 -9.56
N ARG A 361 17.38 5.94 -8.73
CA ARG A 361 17.24 6.26 -7.30
C ARG A 361 17.14 4.99 -6.45
N GLN A 362 17.31 5.15 -5.15
CA GLN A 362 16.84 4.22 -4.12
C GLN A 362 15.97 5.05 -3.17
N HIS A 363 14.76 4.59 -2.86
CA HIS A 363 13.77 5.42 -2.16
C HIS A 363 13.15 4.72 -0.95
N PHE A 364 12.87 5.48 0.12
CA PHE A 364 12.35 4.93 1.38
C PHE A 364 10.94 4.32 1.26
N VAL A 365 10.21 4.60 0.17
CA VAL A 365 8.87 4.03 -0.08
C VAL A 365 8.94 2.60 -0.64
N SER A 366 10.11 2.22 -1.14
CA SER A 366 10.46 0.90 -1.69
C SER A 366 11.58 0.24 -0.88
N ASP A 367 11.76 0.59 0.41
CA ASP A 367 12.85 0.11 1.29
C ASP A 367 14.27 0.20 0.69
N GLY A 368 14.49 1.10 -0.26
CA GLY A 368 15.79 1.27 -0.93
C GLY A 368 16.05 0.34 -2.12
N ILE A 369 15.04 -0.37 -2.64
CA ILE A 369 15.14 -1.02 -3.96
C ILE A 369 15.59 0.03 -5.00
N PRO A 370 16.52 -0.33 -5.91
CA PRO A 370 16.84 0.49 -7.06
C PRO A 370 15.65 0.67 -8.02
N GLU A 371 15.34 1.91 -8.37
CA GLU A 371 14.35 2.26 -9.38
C GLU A 371 15.01 3.08 -10.50
N LEU A 372 14.70 2.74 -11.75
CA LEU A 372 15.08 3.50 -12.94
C LEU A 372 13.92 4.40 -13.40
N ARG A 373 14.27 5.56 -13.95
CA ARG A 373 13.32 6.54 -14.47
C ARG A 373 13.20 6.44 -15.99
N VAL A 374 12.19 5.69 -16.43
CA VAL A 374 11.88 5.43 -17.84
C VAL A 374 10.94 6.53 -18.37
N THR A 375 11.10 6.89 -19.65
CA THR A 375 10.29 7.91 -20.34
C THR A 375 9.54 7.26 -21.49
N VAL A 376 8.20 7.25 -21.43
CA VAL A 376 7.29 6.62 -22.41
C VAL A 376 6.06 7.49 -22.65
N ILE A 377 5.30 7.23 -23.71
CA ILE A 377 4.01 7.88 -23.96
C ILE A 377 2.89 7.03 -23.32
N PRO A 378 2.10 7.56 -22.35
CA PRO A 378 1.05 6.80 -21.68
C PRO A 378 0.00 6.17 -22.60
N ALA A 379 -0.41 6.86 -23.67
CA ALA A 379 -1.39 6.35 -24.63
C ALA A 379 -0.89 5.07 -25.34
N GLU A 380 0.35 5.07 -25.84
CA GLU A 380 0.95 3.94 -26.56
C GLU A 380 1.09 2.70 -25.67
N VAL A 381 1.43 2.89 -24.39
CA VAL A 381 1.54 1.81 -23.39
C VAL A 381 0.19 1.19 -23.02
N VAL A 382 -0.90 1.95 -23.13
CA VAL A 382 -2.25 1.47 -22.81
C VAL A 382 -2.97 0.94 -24.06
N GLY A 383 -2.61 1.40 -25.25
CA GLY A 383 -3.21 0.93 -26.52
C GLY A 383 -4.67 1.35 -26.72
N LEU A 384 -5.18 2.31 -25.94
CA LEU A 384 -6.56 2.82 -26.05
C LEU A 384 -6.63 3.94 -27.10
N ASP A 385 -7.54 3.81 -28.06
CA ASP A 385 -7.92 4.91 -28.95
C ASP A 385 -8.72 5.96 -28.17
N LEU A 386 -8.20 7.18 -28.15
CA LEU A 386 -8.75 8.34 -27.44
C LEU A 386 -9.51 9.31 -28.34
N ASP A 387 -9.40 9.13 -29.66
CA ASP A 387 -10.13 9.94 -30.65
C ASP A 387 -11.49 9.29 -30.99
N ALA A 388 -11.61 7.97 -30.80
CA ALA A 388 -12.88 7.23 -30.83
C ALA A 388 -13.80 7.47 -29.61
N GLU A 389 -13.29 8.05 -28.52
CA GLU A 389 -14.06 8.37 -27.32
C GLU A 389 -14.98 9.58 -27.53
N GLU A 390 -16.19 9.54 -26.96
CA GLU A 390 -17.10 10.68 -27.01
C GLU A 390 -16.55 11.90 -26.22
N ASP A 391 -16.83 13.09 -26.73
CA ASP A 391 -16.59 14.35 -26.02
C ASP A 391 -17.62 14.56 -24.91
N SER A 392 -17.18 15.01 -23.74
CA SER A 392 -18.05 15.17 -22.57
C SER A 392 -19.13 16.23 -22.80
N PRO A 393 -20.39 16.05 -22.34
CA PRO A 393 -21.45 17.04 -22.48
C PRO A 393 -21.05 18.45 -22.01
N GLU A 394 -20.39 18.58 -20.85
CA GLU A 394 -19.85 19.86 -20.34
C GLU A 394 -18.82 20.54 -21.27
N TYR A 395 -18.29 19.85 -22.28
CA TYR A 395 -17.41 20.41 -23.31
C TYR A 395 -18.18 20.75 -24.59
N LEU A 396 -19.11 19.88 -25.01
CA LEU A 396 -20.02 20.16 -26.11
C LEU A 396 -20.90 21.39 -25.84
N GLU A 397 -21.41 21.55 -24.61
CA GLU A 397 -22.15 22.74 -24.16
C GLU A 397 -21.29 24.01 -24.22
N ARG A 398 -20.00 23.93 -23.88
CA ARG A 398 -19.08 25.08 -23.98
C ARG A 398 -18.73 25.42 -25.43
N LEU A 399 -18.51 24.43 -26.28
CA LEU A 399 -18.33 24.65 -27.72
C LEU A 399 -19.59 25.28 -28.33
N ALA A 400 -20.78 24.80 -27.97
CA ALA A 400 -22.04 25.39 -28.42
C ALA A 400 -22.24 26.83 -27.91
N ALA A 401 -21.84 27.17 -26.68
CA ALA A 401 -21.87 28.55 -26.19
C ALA A 401 -20.87 29.46 -26.92
N GLU A 402 -19.65 28.96 -27.19
CA GLU A 402 -18.62 29.66 -27.97
C GLU A 402 -19.03 29.85 -29.45
N GLU A 403 -19.76 28.90 -30.04
CA GLU A 403 -20.28 28.94 -31.42
C GLU A 403 -21.54 29.82 -31.56
N ASN A 404 -22.46 29.80 -30.59
CA ASN A 404 -23.65 30.66 -30.56
C ASN A 404 -23.33 32.14 -30.22
N GLY A 405 -22.10 32.43 -29.77
CA GLY A 405 -21.64 33.80 -29.54
C GLY A 405 -22.21 34.48 -28.30
N GLU A 406 -22.70 33.72 -27.32
CA GLU A 406 -23.18 34.26 -26.04
C GLU A 406 -21.99 34.72 -25.16
N VAL A 407 -21.52 35.95 -25.42
CA VAL A 407 -20.61 36.66 -24.52
C VAL A 407 -21.38 37.08 -23.27
N ASP A 408 -20.91 36.65 -22.09
CA ASP A 408 -21.45 37.05 -20.78
C ASP A 408 -21.12 38.52 -20.44
N GLU A 409 -21.80 39.46 -21.11
CA GLU A 409 -21.89 40.87 -20.71
C GLU A 409 -23.10 41.11 -19.78
N GLY A 410 -23.06 40.53 -18.57
CA GLY A 410 -24.17 40.57 -17.59
C GLY A 410 -23.80 40.98 -16.15
N GLY A 411 -22.63 41.60 -15.92
CA GLY A 411 -21.93 41.58 -14.61
C GLY A 411 -22.10 42.75 -13.62
N ASN A 412 -22.94 43.76 -13.90
CA ASN A 412 -23.21 44.96 -13.08
C ASN A 412 -22.03 45.96 -12.90
N VAL A 413 -22.20 47.18 -13.42
CA VAL A 413 -21.26 48.31 -13.22
C VAL A 413 -21.64 49.09 -11.96
N GLY A 414 -20.65 49.42 -11.13
CA GLY A 414 -20.79 50.33 -9.99
C GLY A 414 -19.48 51.05 -9.70
N GLU A 415 -19.48 52.37 -9.91
CA GLU A 415 -18.47 53.31 -9.43
C GLU A 415 -18.60 53.42 -7.88
N ASP A 416 -17.56 53.65 -7.06
CA ASP A 416 -16.25 54.29 -7.31
C ASP A 416 -15.08 53.66 -6.51
N ASP A 417 -13.85 54.08 -6.86
CA ASP A 417 -12.62 54.09 -6.04
C ASP A 417 -12.12 52.80 -5.34
N ALA A 418 -11.41 51.95 -6.11
CA ALA A 418 -10.32 51.14 -5.57
C ALA A 418 -9.19 50.86 -6.59
N ILE A 419 -7.95 51.12 -6.16
CA ILE A 419 -6.65 50.96 -6.86
C ILE A 419 -6.60 49.71 -7.79
N PRO A 420 -6.10 49.84 -9.04
CA PRO A 420 -6.02 48.71 -9.99
C PRO A 420 -4.97 47.68 -9.57
N SER A 421 -5.38 46.67 -8.81
CA SER A 421 -4.52 45.51 -8.52
C SER A 421 -4.36 44.64 -9.77
N SER A 422 -3.13 44.47 -10.26
CA SER A 422 -2.84 43.72 -11.48
C SER A 422 -3.45 42.30 -11.45
N PRO A 423 -4.15 41.86 -12.50
CA PRO A 423 -4.79 40.54 -12.52
C PRO A 423 -3.72 39.46 -12.52
N SER A 424 -3.48 38.89 -11.33
CA SER A 424 -2.53 37.80 -11.13
C SER A 424 -3.10 36.51 -11.74
N LYS A 425 -2.95 36.38 -13.07
CA LYS A 425 -3.21 35.16 -13.83
C LYS A 425 -2.35 34.03 -13.26
N LYS A 426 -2.87 33.33 -12.23
CA LYS A 426 -2.31 32.09 -11.70
C LYS A 426 -2.11 31.18 -12.90
N ARG A 427 -0.85 30.96 -13.25
CA ARG A 427 -0.43 30.28 -14.49
C ARG A 427 -0.92 28.84 -14.41
N LYS A 428 -2.14 28.59 -14.89
CA LYS A 428 -2.75 27.26 -14.94
C LYS A 428 -1.73 26.34 -15.60
N THR A 429 -1.28 25.31 -14.88
CA THR A 429 -0.47 24.26 -15.48
C THR A 429 -1.25 23.69 -16.66
N PRO A 430 -0.59 23.41 -17.80
CA PRO A 430 -1.29 22.81 -18.93
C PRO A 430 -1.99 21.52 -18.50
N PRO A 431 -3.13 21.16 -19.12
CA PRO A 431 -3.78 19.88 -18.85
C PRO A 431 -2.78 18.73 -19.08
N TRP A 432 -2.93 17.67 -18.31
CA TRP A 432 -2.16 16.45 -18.57
C TRP A 432 -2.65 15.82 -19.88
N LEU A 433 -1.72 15.47 -20.76
CA LEU A 433 -2.02 14.91 -22.08
C LEU A 433 -1.49 13.46 -22.14
N PRO A 434 -2.33 12.47 -22.49
CA PRO A 434 -1.92 11.05 -22.55
C PRO A 434 -0.93 10.75 -23.69
N THR A 435 -0.88 11.61 -24.71
CA THR A 435 0.06 11.54 -25.84
C THR A 435 1.41 12.23 -25.56
N ALA A 436 1.57 12.89 -24.41
CA ALA A 436 2.83 13.51 -24.02
C ALA A 436 3.71 12.52 -23.24
N ALA A 437 5.01 12.48 -23.55
CA ALA A 437 5.96 11.58 -22.88
C ALA A 437 6.07 11.86 -21.38
N GLU A 438 5.70 10.89 -20.54
CA GLU A 438 5.75 10.96 -19.08
C GLU A 438 6.91 10.13 -18.50
N LYS A 439 7.50 10.62 -17.41
CA LYS A 439 8.62 9.98 -16.72
C LYS A 439 8.17 9.15 -15.53
N MET A 440 8.16 7.83 -15.70
CA MET A 440 7.71 6.85 -14.70
C MET A 440 8.92 6.27 -13.94
N TRP A 441 8.69 5.80 -12.71
CA TRP A 441 9.71 5.08 -11.92
C TRP A 441 9.32 3.61 -11.83
N ILE A 442 10.21 2.74 -12.29
CA ILE A 442 10.03 1.27 -12.34
C ILE A 442 11.23 0.64 -11.63
N ALA A 443 11.07 -0.50 -10.96
CA ALA A 443 12.19 -1.20 -10.32
C ALA A 443 13.24 -1.63 -11.35
N GLU A 444 14.53 -1.46 -11.04
CA GLU A 444 15.65 -1.72 -11.96
C GLU A 444 15.58 -3.15 -12.54
N THR A 445 15.35 -4.14 -11.67
CA THR A 445 15.21 -5.56 -11.99
C THR A 445 14.11 -5.85 -13.04
N ILE A 446 13.02 -5.07 -13.07
CA ILE A 446 11.94 -5.24 -14.06
C ILE A 446 12.37 -4.66 -15.41
N VAL A 447 13.03 -3.50 -15.41
CA VAL A 447 13.55 -2.88 -16.65
C VAL A 447 14.69 -3.72 -17.26
N GLU A 448 15.48 -4.39 -16.41
CA GLU A 448 16.49 -5.36 -16.85
C GLU A 448 15.89 -6.58 -17.57
N MET A 449 14.69 -7.04 -17.20
CA MET A 449 14.04 -8.17 -17.87
C MET A 449 13.58 -7.80 -19.30
N GLY A 450 12.82 -6.71 -19.45
CA GLY A 450 12.20 -6.35 -20.73
C GLY A 450 12.98 -5.37 -21.62
N ALA A 451 14.12 -4.85 -21.17
CA ALA A 451 14.96 -3.89 -21.91
C ALA A 451 16.47 -3.98 -21.56
N ARG A 452 16.98 -5.20 -21.31
CA ARG A 452 18.35 -5.47 -20.82
C ARG A 452 19.44 -4.68 -21.56
N GLU A 453 19.45 -4.75 -22.89
CA GLU A 453 20.46 -4.07 -23.72
C GLU A 453 20.52 -2.56 -23.44
N HIS A 454 19.37 -1.92 -23.23
CA HIS A 454 19.27 -0.49 -22.99
C HIS A 454 19.74 -0.12 -21.59
N VAL A 455 19.46 -0.97 -20.59
CA VAL A 455 19.99 -0.81 -19.22
C VAL A 455 21.51 -0.96 -19.20
N ASP A 456 22.07 -1.97 -19.87
CA ASP A 456 23.53 -2.19 -19.90
C ASP A 456 24.26 -1.06 -20.66
N LYS A 457 23.71 -0.58 -21.78
CA LYS A 457 24.22 0.61 -22.48
C LYS A 457 24.09 1.88 -21.63
N TRP A 458 23.00 2.04 -20.86
CA TRP A 458 22.81 3.16 -19.95
C TRP A 458 23.85 3.16 -18.82
N ARG A 459 24.11 1.98 -18.23
CA ARG A 459 25.14 1.79 -17.18
C ARG A 459 26.55 2.11 -17.68
N GLN A 460 26.90 1.68 -18.89
CA GLN A 460 28.17 2.05 -19.52
C GLN A 460 28.32 3.57 -19.65
N ILE A 461 27.27 4.26 -20.09
CA ILE A 461 27.25 5.74 -20.19
C ILE A 461 27.40 6.40 -18.81
N GLN A 462 26.75 5.88 -17.75
CA GLN A 462 26.95 6.43 -16.39
C GLN A 462 28.38 6.21 -15.90
N ALA A 463 28.97 5.04 -16.14
CA ALA A 463 30.36 4.75 -15.76
C ALA A 463 31.37 5.63 -16.52
N GLU A 464 31.13 5.94 -17.81
CA GLU A 464 31.91 6.92 -18.57
C GLU A 464 31.80 8.34 -17.97
N ILE A 465 30.59 8.74 -17.54
CA ILE A 465 30.33 10.05 -16.92
C ILE A 465 31.03 10.17 -15.56
N GLU A 466 31.05 9.10 -14.76
CA GLU A 466 31.73 9.07 -13.47
C GLU A 466 33.26 9.02 -13.61
N ALA A 467 33.77 8.28 -14.59
CA ALA A 467 35.21 8.18 -14.88
C ALA A 467 35.80 9.45 -15.54
N ASP A 468 35.05 10.15 -16.40
CA ASP A 468 35.46 11.44 -16.96
C ASP A 468 34.31 12.48 -17.03
N PRO A 469 34.03 13.15 -15.89
CA PRO A 469 33.02 14.22 -15.83
C PRO A 469 33.31 15.41 -16.77
N LYS A 470 34.58 15.59 -17.20
CA LYS A 470 34.99 16.72 -18.04
C LYS A 470 34.67 16.50 -19.51
N LYS A 471 34.78 15.27 -20.02
CA LYS A 471 34.33 14.93 -21.38
C LYS A 471 32.83 15.21 -21.56
N PHE A 472 31.98 14.77 -20.65
CA PHE A 472 30.53 14.93 -20.82
C PHE A 472 30.01 16.36 -20.64
N ALA A 473 30.73 17.22 -19.91
CA ALA A 473 30.41 18.66 -19.83
C ALA A 473 30.51 19.37 -21.19
N THR A 474 31.45 18.96 -22.06
CA THR A 474 31.58 19.51 -23.42
C THR A 474 30.55 18.94 -24.41
N ARG A 475 29.99 17.74 -24.12
CA ARG A 475 28.94 17.11 -24.93
C ARG A 475 27.60 17.84 -24.80
N LYS A 476 27.23 18.30 -23.59
CA LYS A 476 25.98 19.07 -23.34
C LYS A 476 25.97 20.49 -23.94
N SER A 477 27.11 21.03 -24.36
CA SER A 477 27.23 22.41 -24.86
C SER A 477 27.18 22.53 -26.40
N ARG A 478 27.19 21.41 -27.14
CA ARG A 478 27.09 21.41 -28.61
C ARG A 478 25.64 21.54 -29.08
N LYS A 479 25.07 22.74 -28.99
CA LYS A 479 23.80 23.08 -29.69
C LYS A 479 23.91 22.70 -31.17
N GLN A 480 22.83 22.16 -31.74
CA GLN A 480 22.71 22.02 -33.19
C GLN A 480 22.90 23.39 -33.86
N LYS A 481 23.64 23.43 -34.98
CA LYS A 481 23.68 24.62 -35.83
C LYS A 481 22.33 24.74 -36.53
N GLU A 482 21.57 25.80 -36.24
CA GLU A 482 20.49 26.24 -37.11
C GLU A 482 21.04 26.42 -38.53
N VAL A 483 20.43 25.76 -39.52
CA VAL A 483 20.69 26.03 -40.94
C VAL A 483 19.99 27.35 -41.28
N ARG A 484 20.73 28.46 -41.17
CA ARG A 484 20.24 29.78 -41.58
C ARG A 484 20.32 29.89 -43.09
N LEU A 485 19.15 30.06 -43.71
CA LEU A 485 19.03 30.43 -45.12
C LEU A 485 19.76 31.77 -45.39
N PRO A 486 20.30 32.00 -46.60
CA PRO A 486 21.02 33.23 -46.90
C PRO A 486 20.10 34.45 -46.83
N LYS A 487 20.58 35.55 -46.26
CA LYS A 487 20.06 36.89 -46.54
C LYS A 487 21.00 37.62 -47.49
N ASP A 488 20.42 38.42 -48.35
CA ASP A 488 21.12 39.17 -49.39
C ASP A 488 21.96 40.33 -48.82
N THR A 489 22.68 41.02 -49.71
CA THR A 489 23.94 41.69 -49.46
C THR A 489 23.83 43.22 -49.27
N GLY A 490 24.80 43.78 -48.53
CA GLY A 490 24.98 45.23 -48.31
C GLY A 490 24.87 45.64 -46.82
N GLY A 491 25.86 46.30 -46.21
CA GLY A 491 27.22 46.58 -46.72
C GLY A 491 28.13 47.25 -45.68
N MET A 492 29.40 46.84 -45.64
CA MET A 492 30.52 47.40 -44.86
C MET A 492 30.46 47.34 -43.31
N GLN A 493 31.61 47.60 -42.67
CA GLN A 493 31.98 47.16 -41.32
C GLN A 493 32.19 48.32 -40.33
N ALA A 494 32.13 48.01 -39.02
CA ALA A 494 32.36 48.97 -37.94
C ALA A 494 33.85 49.23 -37.66
N GLY A 495 34.21 50.46 -37.27
CA GLY A 495 35.61 50.75 -36.91
C GLY A 495 36.04 52.20 -36.61
N ALA A 496 35.16 53.18 -36.39
CA ALA A 496 35.59 54.54 -36.02
C ALA A 496 34.54 55.35 -35.25
N LEU A 497 34.88 55.76 -34.01
CA LEU A 497 34.72 57.10 -33.42
C LEU A 497 34.88 57.01 -31.89
N LEU A 498 35.77 57.84 -31.33
CA LEU A 498 36.07 57.88 -29.90
C LEU A 498 36.30 59.33 -29.45
N GLY A 499 35.78 59.68 -28.27
CA GLY A 499 36.21 60.83 -27.49
C GLY A 499 35.51 62.17 -27.77
N TYR A 500 34.92 62.76 -26.73
CA TYR A 500 35.42 64.01 -26.15
C TYR A 500 34.80 64.26 -24.76
N VAL A 501 35.66 64.49 -23.76
CA VAL A 501 35.54 65.36 -22.57
C VAL A 501 36.76 65.04 -21.67
N VAL A 502 37.43 66.06 -21.13
CA VAL A 502 38.68 65.89 -20.35
C VAL A 502 38.67 66.71 -19.06
N ALA A 503 39.29 66.13 -18.03
CA ALA A 503 39.38 66.49 -16.62
C ALA A 503 39.96 67.88 -16.23
N SER A 504 39.89 68.16 -14.93
CA SER A 504 40.77 69.07 -14.18
C SER A 504 41.25 68.41 -12.85
N LYS A 505 42.23 69.00 -12.16
CA LYS A 505 43.05 68.37 -11.08
C LYS A 505 42.42 68.53 -9.66
N VAL A 506 43.00 68.09 -8.53
CA VAL A 506 44.27 68.52 -7.86
C VAL A 506 44.92 67.36 -7.05
N SER A 507 46.20 67.52 -6.68
CA SER A 507 47.10 66.57 -5.99
C SER A 507 47.20 66.79 -4.46
N ASP A 508 47.81 65.84 -3.73
CA ASP A 508 48.91 66.17 -2.80
C ASP A 508 49.77 64.97 -2.39
N GLU A 509 50.95 65.24 -1.80
CA GLU A 509 52.01 64.26 -1.48
C GLU A 509 52.06 63.83 0.00
N ARG A 510 52.64 62.64 0.28
CA ARG A 510 53.86 62.48 1.11
C ARG A 510 54.35 61.03 1.20
N ALA A 511 55.59 60.84 1.64
CA ALA A 511 56.30 59.55 1.69
C ALA A 511 56.94 59.29 3.07
N VAL A 512 57.50 58.08 3.28
CA VAL A 512 58.84 57.78 3.88
C VAL A 512 58.90 56.38 4.54
N ALA A 513 59.97 55.62 4.21
CA ALA A 513 60.57 54.47 4.91
C ALA A 513 59.77 53.16 5.16
N ALA A 514 60.38 52.06 5.62
CA ALA A 514 61.48 51.23 5.05
C ALA A 514 61.85 50.05 6.00
N GLY A 515 62.22 48.89 5.44
CA GLY A 515 62.66 47.66 6.17
C GLY A 515 61.63 46.52 6.05
N LYS A 516 61.92 45.26 5.66
CA LYS A 516 63.06 44.31 5.87
C LYS A 516 63.25 43.94 7.36
N THR A 517 63.29 42.69 7.83
CA THR A 517 63.24 41.31 7.24
C THR A 517 62.39 40.40 8.19
N SER A 518 62.12 39.08 8.05
CA SER A 518 62.81 37.92 7.42
C SER A 518 61.89 36.67 7.31
N THR A 519 62.35 35.63 6.60
CA THR A 519 61.86 34.22 6.57
C THR A 519 62.89 33.31 7.33
N PRO A 520 62.71 31.98 7.62
CA PRO A 520 61.87 30.97 6.91
C PRO A 520 61.24 29.77 7.71
N SER A 521 60.37 29.02 7.00
CA SER A 521 60.09 27.54 7.04
C SER A 521 59.99 26.69 8.34
N SER A 522 58.77 26.16 8.60
CA SER A 522 58.39 24.73 8.81
C SER A 522 58.91 23.87 10.03
N PRO A 523 58.30 22.69 10.39
CA PRO A 523 56.88 22.26 10.26
C PRO A 523 55.95 21.79 11.46
N PRO A 524 56.08 20.64 12.21
CA PRO A 524 55.08 19.56 12.08
C PRO A 524 54.28 18.99 13.31
N ARG A 525 52.98 18.71 13.10
CA ARG A 525 52.14 17.52 13.48
C ARG A 525 52.25 16.85 14.89
N LYS A 526 51.14 16.87 15.68
CA LYS A 526 50.54 15.80 16.58
C LYS A 526 49.37 16.38 17.43
N GLN A 527 48.16 15.78 17.62
CA GLN A 527 47.66 14.57 18.34
C GLN A 527 47.36 14.70 19.86
N ASN A 528 46.09 14.43 20.27
CA ASN A 528 45.51 13.84 21.53
C ASN A 528 44.05 14.38 21.77
N THR A 529 42.99 13.74 22.31
CA THR A 529 42.70 12.80 23.45
C THR A 529 42.82 13.45 24.86
N ARG A 530 41.96 13.21 25.90
CA ARG A 530 40.90 12.18 26.19
C ARG A 530 39.98 12.54 27.42
N VAL A 531 38.77 11.93 27.54
CA VAL A 531 38.07 11.40 28.78
C VAL A 531 37.15 12.25 29.75
N HIS A 532 36.20 11.50 30.39
CA HIS A 532 35.05 11.73 31.33
C HIS A 532 35.26 12.61 32.61
N LEU A 533 34.24 13.11 33.36
CA LEU A 533 33.20 12.49 34.25
C LEU A 533 32.15 13.59 34.69
N LEU A 534 31.05 13.44 35.46
CA LEU A 534 29.98 12.46 35.80
C LEU A 534 29.33 12.92 37.15
N SER A 535 27.98 13.03 37.25
CA SER A 535 27.11 12.57 38.38
C SER A 535 26.09 13.53 39.09
N LYS A 536 24.95 12.91 39.50
CA LYS A 536 24.02 13.16 40.66
C LYS A 536 22.84 14.16 40.61
N THR A 537 21.86 13.88 41.49
CA THR A 537 20.46 14.39 41.70
C THR A 537 20.05 14.13 43.19
N PRO A 538 18.78 14.30 43.69
CA PRO A 538 17.69 15.30 43.56
C PRO A 538 17.43 16.03 44.93
N PRO A 539 16.24 16.64 45.27
CA PRO A 539 15.05 15.93 45.82
C PRO A 539 13.65 16.60 45.54
N LYS A 540 12.61 16.35 46.37
CA LYS A 540 11.16 16.72 46.18
C LYS A 540 10.55 17.55 47.34
N SER A 541 9.43 18.29 47.11
CA SER A 541 8.35 18.55 48.10
C SER A 541 7.05 19.16 47.50
N THR A 542 5.93 19.07 48.27
CA THR A 542 4.54 19.62 48.07
C THR A 542 3.90 19.77 49.50
N PRO A 543 2.61 20.17 49.75
CA PRO A 543 1.52 20.79 48.95
C PRO A 543 0.78 22.01 49.64
N ASN A 544 -0.17 22.67 48.95
CA ASN A 544 -1.48 23.21 49.42
C ASN A 544 -2.22 23.93 48.25
N GLN A 545 -3.56 23.88 48.07
CA GLN A 545 -4.66 24.67 48.72
C GLN A 545 -4.39 26.21 48.70
N GLN A 546 -5.28 27.12 48.25
CA GLN A 546 -6.70 27.16 47.82
C GLN A 546 -6.94 28.52 47.07
N GLU A 547 -8.00 28.88 46.30
CA GLU A 547 -9.24 28.27 45.78
C GLU A 547 -9.82 29.17 44.62
N ASN A 548 -11.00 28.83 44.06
CA ASN A 548 -11.98 29.68 43.33
C ASN A 548 -11.58 30.50 42.07
N ALA A 549 -11.94 29.97 40.88
CA ALA A 549 -12.57 30.76 39.81
C ALA A 549 -13.30 29.87 38.76
N LYS A 550 -14.45 30.35 38.27
CA LYS A 550 -15.44 29.69 37.40
C LYS A 550 -14.90 29.14 36.06
N ALA A 551 -15.52 28.07 35.56
CA ALA A 551 -15.27 27.50 34.23
C ALA A 551 -15.87 28.33 33.07
N PRO A 552 -15.24 28.34 31.87
CA PRO A 552 -15.82 28.93 30.66
C PRO A 552 -16.90 28.03 30.03
N ILE A 553 -17.92 28.64 29.43
CA ILE A 553 -19.11 27.95 28.88
C ILE A 553 -19.00 27.82 27.35
N MET A 554 -19.55 26.73 26.81
CA MET A 554 -19.54 26.38 25.40
C MET A 554 -20.50 27.25 24.57
N GLN A 555 -20.02 28.36 24.02
CA GLN A 555 -20.71 29.15 22.99
C GLN A 555 -19.74 29.69 21.93
N ASP A 556 -19.64 28.97 20.81
CA ASP A 556 -19.65 29.54 19.44
C ASP A 556 -19.55 28.41 18.40
N PHE A 557 -20.67 27.72 18.19
CA PHE A 557 -20.87 26.78 17.08
C PHE A 557 -22.25 27.04 16.46
N PHE A 558 -22.28 27.08 15.13
CA PHE A 558 -23.46 27.30 14.28
C PHE A 558 -24.18 28.66 14.36
N LYS A 559 -23.79 29.56 13.44
CA LYS A 559 -24.76 30.35 12.68
C LYS A 559 -24.98 29.71 11.31
N SER A 560 -26.09 28.98 11.16
CA SER A 560 -26.74 28.77 9.86
C SER A 560 -28.26 28.78 10.10
N THR A 561 -29.01 29.36 9.17
CA THR A 561 -30.38 29.81 9.42
C THR A 561 -31.44 28.72 9.25
N LYS A 562 -32.48 28.83 10.08
CA LYS A 562 -33.68 27.99 10.05
C LYS A 562 -34.37 28.03 8.68
N SER A 563 -34.95 26.90 8.29
CA SER A 563 -36.37 26.91 7.90
C SER A 563 -37.12 25.79 8.63
N ARG A 564 -38.41 25.97 8.83
CA ARG A 564 -39.39 25.00 9.36
C ARG A 564 -40.43 24.79 8.23
N HIS A 565 -41.18 23.70 8.11
CA HIS A 565 -42.06 23.06 9.11
C HIS A 565 -42.30 21.59 8.70
N THR A 566 -42.13 20.61 9.59
CA THR A 566 -43.18 19.97 10.42
C THR A 566 -44.46 19.56 9.67
N HIS A 567 -44.65 18.26 9.45
CA HIS A 567 -45.62 17.50 10.25
C HIS A 567 -45.21 16.01 10.35
N ASP A 568 -46.05 15.17 10.97
CA ASP A 568 -45.63 14.05 11.81
C ASP A 568 -46.45 12.77 11.57
N ALA A 569 -45.99 11.67 12.15
CA ALA A 569 -46.69 10.41 12.47
C ALA A 569 -47.13 9.42 11.36
N ASP A 570 -46.64 8.19 11.53
CA ASP A 570 -47.32 6.88 11.41
C ASP A 570 -48.18 6.50 10.19
N LEU A 571 -47.71 5.46 9.49
CA LEU A 571 -48.55 4.47 8.81
C LEU A 571 -48.22 3.06 9.32
N ARG A 572 -49.17 2.43 10.02
CA ARG A 572 -49.14 0.98 10.32
C ARG A 572 -50.20 0.24 9.53
N TYR A 573 -49.80 -0.90 8.95
CA TYR A 573 -50.59 -2.10 8.70
C TYR A 573 -52.12 -2.01 8.83
N SER A 574 -52.81 -2.06 7.70
CA SER A 574 -53.88 -3.04 7.54
C SER A 574 -53.97 -3.49 6.07
N GLY A 575 -54.08 -4.80 5.86
CA GLY A 575 -54.18 -5.42 4.53
C GLY A 575 -55.11 -6.61 4.64
N VAL A 576 -56.41 -6.38 4.43
CA VAL A 576 -57.45 -7.40 4.51
C VAL A 576 -57.96 -7.71 3.11
N ILE A 577 -58.04 -9.00 2.80
CA ILE A 577 -58.42 -9.51 1.49
C ILE A 577 -59.94 -9.38 1.28
N ALA A 578 -60.35 -8.80 0.16
CA ALA A 578 -61.72 -8.87 -0.36
C ALA A 578 -61.68 -9.47 -1.79
N LYS A 579 -62.76 -10.17 -2.17
CA LYS A 579 -62.91 -10.88 -3.44
C LYS A 579 -63.87 -10.14 -4.39
N SER A 580 -63.97 -10.67 -5.62
CA SER A 580 -64.95 -10.37 -6.68
C SER A 580 -64.72 -9.05 -7.44
N ASN A 581 -64.96 -8.99 -8.76
CA ASN A 581 -65.36 -10.09 -9.68
C ASN A 581 -64.20 -10.55 -10.56
#